data_AF-A0A183C051-F1
#
_entry.id   AF-A0A183C051-F1
#
_cell.length_a   1.000
_cell.length_b   1.000
_cell.length_c   1.000
_cell.angle_alpha   90.00
_cell.angle_beta   90.00
_cell.angle_gamma   90.00
#
_symmetry.space_group_name_H-M   'P 1'
#
loop_
_entity.id
_entity.type
_entity.pdbx_description
1 polymer ?
#
loop_
_entity_poly.entity_id
_entity_poly.type
_entity_poly.pdbx_seq_one_letter_code
_entity_poly.pdbx_strand_id
1 'polypeptide(L)'
;MSDNTSESEQQQQMKEISICPDVWYGVFAFVSPRELGQLMALISDEFDALVDVHFKSRKWSLGSMQIYRASDGGNGAQIFNTGSRKLLPIPQGPIPNKVIGIEWIAISYVDQTVVEFLQRIRRLFDSSGTTVVIGISVGQSRSWEIIRQIIWPLVNDNIGRLFLDLAQLDHLRRFSPTVLRSCPNLRSIASCGLFPAFPADDNADASSAQAVAKWLLTRRGDGRPKIIACDYWGGMEELKGSFVNALEPANFIFHLRSFGSFGIAPFELMNNWTGERLTLRHFNEDYWLLVRCPIGQEEAKWAAWKEANDYKSNSIIVLNDGKINGLLDENDEGP
;
A
#
# COMPACT_ATOMS: atom_id res chain seq x y z
N MET A 1 44.38 -45.11 -9.31
CA MET A 1 44.24 -44.48 -7.99
C MET A 1 43.15 -43.43 -8.13
N SER A 2 41.92 -43.79 -7.79
CA SER A 2 40.80 -42.87 -7.60
C SER A 2 40.39 -43.03 -6.15
N ASP A 3 40.76 -42.06 -5.32
CA ASP A 3 40.35 -41.99 -3.93
C ASP A 3 38.85 -41.69 -3.89
N ASN A 4 38.04 -42.74 -3.94
CA ASN A 4 36.65 -42.65 -3.51
C ASN A 4 36.69 -42.62 -1.98
N THR A 5 36.74 -41.39 -1.44
CA THR A 5 36.44 -41.08 -0.05
C THR A 5 35.13 -41.80 0.31
N SER A 6 35.17 -42.70 1.29
CA SER A 6 34.02 -43.55 1.60
C SER A 6 32.84 -42.69 2.09
N GLU A 7 31.59 -43.17 1.90
CA GLU A 7 30.40 -42.52 2.47
C GLU A 7 30.54 -42.26 3.99
N SER A 8 31.33 -43.08 4.69
CA SER A 8 31.66 -42.89 6.10
C SER A 8 32.53 -41.66 6.36
N GLU A 9 33.52 -41.38 5.51
CA GLU A 9 34.38 -40.20 5.63
C GLU A 9 33.62 -38.91 5.28
N GLN A 10 32.67 -38.95 4.34
CA GLN A 10 31.77 -37.82 4.07
C GLN A 10 30.79 -37.55 5.22
N GLN A 11 30.22 -38.59 5.83
CA GLN A 11 29.38 -38.46 7.04
C GLN A 11 30.17 -37.97 8.26
N GLN A 12 31.46 -38.31 8.34
CA GLN A 12 32.35 -37.91 9.43
C GLN A 12 32.88 -36.48 9.24
N GLN A 13 33.14 -36.03 8.00
CA GLN A 13 33.41 -34.62 7.67
C GLN A 13 32.18 -33.71 7.91
N MET A 14 30.96 -34.20 7.67
CA MET A 14 29.75 -33.45 8.03
C MET A 14 29.61 -33.22 9.54
N LYS A 15 30.15 -34.11 10.39
CA LYS A 15 30.18 -33.91 11.86
C LYS A 15 31.18 -32.86 12.31
N GLU A 16 32.17 -32.49 11.50
CA GLU A 16 33.20 -31.51 11.86
C GLU A 16 32.83 -30.07 11.48
N ILE A 17 31.82 -29.86 10.64
CA ILE A 17 31.34 -28.52 10.28
C ILE A 17 30.25 -28.10 11.30
N SER A 18 30.66 -27.89 12.55
CA SER A 18 29.79 -27.30 13.57
C SER A 18 29.64 -25.80 13.31
N ILE A 19 28.69 -25.46 12.45
CA ILE A 19 28.28 -24.09 12.19
C ILE A 19 27.34 -23.65 13.31
N CYS A 20 27.61 -22.49 13.91
CA CYS A 20 26.80 -21.92 14.97
C CYS A 20 25.31 -21.81 14.55
N PRO A 21 24.34 -22.16 15.41
CA PRO A 21 22.91 -21.98 15.16
C PRO A 21 22.53 -20.59 14.64
N ASP A 22 23.17 -19.53 15.13
CA ASP A 22 22.92 -18.15 14.69
C ASP A 22 23.23 -17.94 13.21
N VAL A 23 24.27 -18.60 12.70
CA VAL A 23 24.63 -18.56 11.27
C VAL A 23 23.56 -19.29 10.45
N TRP A 24 23.06 -20.43 10.94
CA TRP A 24 21.95 -21.14 10.30
C TRP A 24 20.65 -20.33 10.29
N TYR A 25 20.31 -19.64 11.39
CA TYR A 25 19.15 -18.74 11.41
C TYR A 25 19.30 -17.58 10.42
N GLY A 26 20.52 -17.06 10.26
CA GLY A 26 20.86 -16.10 9.21
C GLY A 26 20.56 -16.65 7.80
N VAL A 27 20.95 -17.89 7.52
CA VAL A 27 20.66 -18.56 6.23
C VAL A 27 19.16 -18.83 6.06
N PHE A 28 18.49 -19.33 7.10
CA PHE A 28 17.07 -19.66 7.07
C PHE A 28 16.17 -18.44 6.85
N ALA A 29 16.64 -17.23 7.12
CA ALA A 29 15.93 -16.00 6.79
C ALA A 29 15.69 -15.85 5.26
N PHE A 30 16.61 -16.38 4.44
CA PHE A 30 16.56 -16.28 2.97
C PHE A 30 15.90 -17.47 2.29
N VAL A 31 15.64 -18.56 3.01
CA VAL A 31 15.02 -19.77 2.47
C VAL A 31 13.51 -19.74 2.73
N SER A 32 12.73 -20.23 1.76
CA SER A 32 11.28 -20.26 1.92
C SER A 32 10.86 -21.19 3.06
N PRO A 33 9.73 -20.94 3.72
CA PRO A 33 9.30 -21.73 4.87
C PRO A 33 8.98 -23.16 4.46
N ARG A 34 8.49 -23.31 3.23
CA ARG A 34 8.22 -24.61 2.62
C ARG A 34 9.49 -25.42 2.45
N GLU A 35 10.55 -24.84 1.89
CA GLU A 35 11.83 -25.52 1.70
C GLU A 35 12.49 -25.86 3.04
N LEU A 36 12.41 -24.96 4.03
CA LEU A 36 12.91 -25.26 5.37
C LEU A 36 12.18 -26.45 6.00
N GLY A 37 10.85 -26.50 5.93
CA GLY A 37 10.08 -27.59 6.53
C GLY A 37 10.10 -28.90 5.74
N GLN A 38 10.25 -28.85 4.40
CA GLN A 38 10.13 -30.03 3.53
C GLN A 38 11.47 -30.56 3.02
N LEU A 39 12.54 -29.78 3.13
CA LEU A 39 13.88 -30.20 2.72
C LEU A 39 14.82 -30.12 3.91
N MET A 40 14.98 -28.93 4.50
CA MET A 40 16.01 -28.69 5.52
C MET A 40 15.77 -29.50 6.81
N ALA A 41 14.55 -29.48 7.33
CA ALA A 41 14.17 -30.21 8.53
C ALA A 41 14.36 -31.73 8.39
N LEU A 42 14.24 -32.25 7.16
CA LEU A 42 14.37 -33.69 6.89
C LEU A 42 15.82 -34.17 6.76
N ILE A 43 16.80 -33.26 6.78
CA ILE A 43 18.23 -33.62 6.64
C ILE A 43 18.74 -34.31 7.90
N SER A 44 18.36 -33.84 9.09
CA SER A 44 18.77 -34.43 10.38
C SER A 44 17.92 -33.90 11.53
N ASP A 45 17.91 -34.62 12.66
CA ASP A 45 17.24 -34.19 13.89
C ASP A 45 17.73 -32.82 14.40
N GLU A 46 19.01 -32.49 14.18
CA GLU A 46 19.57 -31.18 14.55
C GLU A 46 18.97 -30.06 13.70
N PHE A 47 18.86 -30.28 12.38
CA PHE A 47 18.20 -29.32 11.49
C PHE A 47 16.70 -29.22 11.74
N ASP A 48 16.02 -30.32 12.08
CA ASP A 48 14.61 -30.29 12.48
C ASP A 48 14.40 -29.38 13.69
N ALA A 49 15.21 -29.57 14.75
CA ALA A 49 15.17 -28.72 15.94
C ALA A 49 15.48 -27.24 15.62
N LEU A 50 16.47 -26.97 14.78
CA LEU A 50 16.81 -25.61 14.34
C LEU A 50 15.66 -24.97 13.54
N VAL A 51 15.07 -25.70 12.60
CA VAL A 51 13.93 -25.22 11.79
C VAL A 51 12.72 -24.95 12.68
N ASP A 52 12.44 -25.81 13.66
CA ASP A 52 11.35 -25.62 14.62
C ASP A 52 11.54 -24.36 15.49
N VAL A 53 12.75 -24.15 16.03
CA VAL A 53 13.09 -22.91 16.78
C VAL A 53 12.98 -21.68 15.88
N HIS A 54 13.47 -21.78 14.64
CA HIS A 54 13.35 -20.69 13.66
C HIS A 54 11.90 -20.36 13.37
N PHE A 55 11.04 -21.36 13.11
CA PHE A 55 9.62 -21.11 12.86
C PHE A 55 8.89 -20.53 14.05
N LYS A 56 9.26 -20.95 15.27
CA LYS A 56 8.73 -20.39 16.51
C LYS A 56 9.20 -18.96 16.74
N SER A 57 10.38 -18.53 16.31
CA SER A 57 10.86 -17.16 16.54
C SER A 57 10.56 -16.22 15.37
N ARG A 58 10.37 -16.76 14.17
CA ARG A 58 10.18 -15.99 12.94
C ARG A 58 8.87 -15.20 12.97
N LYS A 59 8.98 -13.96 12.51
CA LYS A 59 7.83 -13.12 12.16
C LYS A 59 7.41 -13.44 10.72
N TRP A 60 6.12 -13.45 10.48
CA TRP A 60 5.52 -13.88 9.22
C TRP A 60 4.61 -12.80 8.66
N SER A 61 4.55 -12.67 7.34
CA SER A 61 3.45 -11.95 6.68
C SER A 61 2.48 -12.96 6.09
N LEU A 62 1.19 -12.66 6.15
CA LEU A 62 0.22 -13.39 5.34
C LEU A 62 0.52 -13.08 3.87
N GLY A 63 0.53 -14.11 3.02
CA GLY A 63 0.69 -13.91 1.58
C GLY A 63 -0.58 -13.35 0.94
N SER A 64 -0.60 -13.35 -0.38
CA SER A 64 -1.74 -12.85 -1.18
C SER A 64 -3.02 -13.67 -0.99
N MET A 65 -4.12 -12.97 -0.69
CA MET A 65 -5.44 -13.58 -0.48
C MET A 65 -6.60 -12.79 -1.09
N GLN A 66 -7.67 -13.51 -1.47
CA GLN A 66 -8.91 -12.94 -1.98
C GLN A 66 -10.08 -13.36 -1.11
N ILE A 67 -10.91 -12.41 -0.71
CA ILE A 67 -12.18 -12.65 0.00
C ILE A 67 -13.32 -12.47 -0.99
N TYR A 68 -14.08 -13.54 -1.22
CA TYR A 68 -15.25 -13.54 -2.11
C TYR A 68 -16.38 -14.41 -1.57
N ARG A 69 -17.57 -14.32 -2.18
CA ARG A 69 -18.76 -15.09 -1.79
C ARG A 69 -18.58 -16.58 -2.10
N ALA A 70 -18.88 -17.46 -1.16
CA ALA A 70 -18.86 -18.90 -1.37
C ALA A 70 -19.70 -19.32 -2.59
N SER A 71 -19.19 -20.26 -3.37
CA SER A 71 -19.85 -20.74 -4.60
C SER A 71 -20.92 -21.81 -4.33
N ASP A 72 -21.09 -22.25 -3.09
CA ASP A 72 -21.96 -23.37 -2.67
C ASP A 72 -23.44 -22.99 -2.49
N GLY A 73 -23.83 -21.78 -2.91
CA GLY A 73 -25.19 -21.27 -2.77
C GLY A 73 -25.51 -20.69 -1.39
N GLY A 74 -24.54 -20.70 -0.46
CA GLY A 74 -24.65 -20.00 0.83
C GLY A 74 -24.32 -18.50 0.73
N ASN A 75 -24.71 -17.74 1.76
CA ASN A 75 -24.37 -16.32 1.91
C ASN A 75 -23.01 -16.07 2.58
N GLY A 76 -22.23 -17.13 2.83
CA GLY A 76 -20.95 -17.03 3.54
C GLY A 76 -19.78 -16.57 2.66
N ALA A 77 -18.78 -15.97 3.28
CA ALA A 77 -17.52 -15.58 2.65
C ALA A 77 -16.43 -16.67 2.75
N GLN A 78 -15.57 -16.74 1.75
CA GLN A 78 -14.41 -17.64 1.71
C GLN A 78 -13.12 -16.88 1.37
N ILE A 79 -11.99 -17.43 1.82
CA ILE A 79 -10.66 -16.93 1.48
C ILE A 79 -10.00 -17.85 0.46
N PHE A 80 -9.59 -17.29 -0.67
CA PHE A 80 -8.69 -17.96 -1.59
C PHE A 80 -7.26 -17.47 -1.38
N ASN A 81 -6.39 -18.36 -0.94
CA ASN A 81 -4.96 -18.08 -0.82
C ASN A 81 -4.29 -18.35 -2.18
N THR A 82 -3.74 -17.30 -2.79
CA THR A 82 -3.14 -17.37 -4.13
C THR A 82 -1.86 -18.22 -4.15
N GLY A 83 -1.07 -18.18 -3.07
CA GLY A 83 0.17 -18.95 -2.95
C GLY A 83 -0.09 -20.45 -2.83
N SER A 84 -1.05 -20.86 -2.00
CA SER A 84 -1.40 -22.28 -1.84
C SER A 84 -2.41 -22.77 -2.87
N ARG A 85 -3.03 -21.88 -3.65
CA ARG A 85 -4.15 -22.15 -4.57
C ARG A 85 -5.28 -22.95 -3.91
N LYS A 86 -5.60 -22.60 -2.65
CA LYS A 86 -6.59 -23.31 -1.83
C LYS A 86 -7.66 -22.36 -1.34
N LEU A 87 -8.87 -22.89 -1.30
CA LEU A 87 -9.99 -22.31 -0.57
C LEU A 87 -9.87 -22.66 0.91
N LEU A 88 -9.97 -21.63 1.74
CA LEU A 88 -9.91 -21.74 3.19
C LEU A 88 -11.12 -21.02 3.80
N PRO A 89 -11.71 -21.56 4.86
CA PRO A 89 -12.70 -20.83 5.63
C PRO A 89 -12.06 -19.59 6.27
N ILE A 90 -12.87 -18.56 6.52
CA ILE A 90 -12.40 -17.39 7.26
C ILE A 90 -12.00 -17.81 8.68
N PRO A 91 -10.75 -17.52 9.11
CA PRO A 91 -10.31 -17.82 10.46
C PRO A 91 -11.17 -17.11 11.52
N GLN A 92 -11.75 -17.90 12.42
CA GLN A 92 -12.54 -17.38 13.55
C GLN A 92 -11.71 -17.16 14.81
N GLY A 93 -10.55 -17.82 14.90
CA GLY A 93 -9.63 -17.68 16.02
C GLY A 93 -8.74 -16.43 15.94
N PRO A 94 -8.06 -16.08 17.05
CA PRO A 94 -7.09 -14.99 17.07
C PRO A 94 -5.92 -15.29 16.13
N ILE A 95 -5.44 -14.26 15.44
CA ILE A 95 -4.27 -14.39 14.57
C ILE A 95 -3.00 -14.37 15.41
N PRO A 96 -2.07 -15.33 15.22
CA PRO A 96 -0.84 -15.40 15.99
C PRO A 96 -0.08 -14.07 15.99
N ASN A 97 0.42 -13.64 17.15
CA ASN A 97 1.16 -12.38 17.32
C ASN A 97 2.42 -12.28 16.45
N LYS A 98 2.94 -13.42 15.99
CA LYS A 98 4.09 -13.51 15.08
C LYS A 98 3.75 -13.12 13.64
N VAL A 99 2.46 -13.08 13.28
CA VAL A 99 2.01 -12.50 12.02
C VAL A 99 2.09 -10.98 12.14
N ILE A 100 2.89 -10.34 11.31
CA ILE A 100 3.22 -8.91 11.40
C ILE A 100 2.75 -8.08 10.20
N GLY A 101 2.25 -8.71 9.14
CA GLY A 101 1.80 -8.00 7.94
C GLY A 101 0.99 -8.89 7.00
N ILE A 102 0.53 -8.31 5.89
CA ILE A 102 -0.21 -8.98 4.83
C ILE A 102 0.31 -8.46 3.51
N GLU A 103 0.84 -9.30 2.64
CA GLU A 103 1.36 -8.86 1.34
C GLU A 103 0.26 -8.21 0.47
N TRP A 104 -0.88 -8.90 0.34
CA TRP A 104 -1.98 -8.44 -0.50
C TRP A 104 -3.32 -9.06 -0.08
N ILE A 105 -4.36 -8.25 0.00
CA ILE A 105 -5.74 -8.69 0.28
C ILE A 105 -6.70 -8.02 -0.70
N ALA A 106 -7.41 -8.81 -1.51
CA ALA A 106 -8.55 -8.30 -2.27
C ALA A 106 -9.86 -8.66 -1.58
N ILE A 107 -10.77 -7.69 -1.54
CA ILE A 107 -12.10 -7.84 -0.95
C ILE A 107 -13.13 -7.58 -2.05
N SER A 108 -13.91 -8.61 -2.36
CA SER A 108 -15.04 -8.52 -3.30
C SER A 108 -16.37 -8.92 -2.66
N TYR A 109 -16.39 -9.32 -1.39
CA TYR A 109 -17.60 -9.66 -0.65
C TYR A 109 -17.42 -9.36 0.83
N VAL A 110 -18.47 -8.86 1.50
CA VAL A 110 -18.44 -8.51 2.92
C VAL A 110 -19.70 -9.03 3.60
N ASP A 111 -19.51 -9.97 4.53
CA ASP A 111 -20.51 -10.38 5.51
C ASP A 111 -19.97 -10.10 6.93
N GLN A 112 -20.75 -10.45 7.95
CA GLN A 112 -20.35 -10.24 9.35
C GLN A 112 -19.03 -10.93 9.70
N THR A 113 -18.78 -12.12 9.15
CA THR A 113 -17.54 -12.87 9.39
C THR A 113 -16.32 -12.18 8.78
N VAL A 114 -16.49 -11.53 7.62
CA VAL A 114 -15.46 -10.68 7.01
C VAL A 114 -15.18 -9.46 7.89
N VAL A 115 -16.22 -8.78 8.41
CA VAL A 115 -16.02 -7.62 9.29
C VAL A 115 -15.21 -8.00 10.53
N GLU A 116 -15.59 -9.08 11.20
CA GLU A 116 -14.85 -9.59 12.37
C GLU A 116 -13.42 -9.99 12.02
N PHE A 117 -13.22 -10.62 10.86
CA PHE A 117 -11.90 -10.96 10.38
C PHE A 117 -11.04 -9.71 10.13
N LEU A 118 -11.58 -8.69 9.44
CA LEU A 118 -10.92 -7.41 9.19
C LEU A 118 -10.55 -6.69 10.50
N GLN A 119 -11.43 -6.74 11.51
CA GLN A 119 -11.14 -6.21 12.84
C GLN A 119 -9.99 -6.95 13.53
N ARG A 120 -9.96 -8.30 13.46
CA ARG A 120 -8.88 -9.12 14.03
C ARG A 120 -7.53 -8.85 13.36
N ILE A 121 -7.53 -8.61 12.04
CA ILE A 121 -6.32 -8.33 11.27
C ILE A 121 -5.94 -6.85 11.27
N ARG A 122 -6.74 -5.96 11.88
CA ARG A 122 -6.52 -4.51 11.83
C ARG A 122 -5.10 -4.11 12.19
N ARG A 123 -4.53 -4.75 13.23
CA ARG A 123 -3.15 -4.55 13.68
C ARG A 123 -2.07 -4.81 12.61
N LEU A 124 -2.41 -5.57 11.55
CA LEU A 124 -1.49 -5.88 10.44
C LEU A 124 -1.46 -4.75 9.39
N PHE A 125 -2.38 -3.79 9.48
CA PHE A 125 -2.36 -2.57 8.66
C PHE A 125 -1.58 -1.43 9.31
N ASP A 126 -1.29 -1.53 10.62
CA ASP A 126 -0.63 -0.51 11.43
C ASP A 126 0.90 -0.43 11.20
N SER A 127 1.51 -1.48 10.63
CA SER A 127 2.97 -1.66 10.73
C SER A 127 3.81 -0.83 9.76
N SER A 128 3.21 -0.19 8.74
CA SER A 128 3.92 0.63 7.74
C SER A 128 3.00 0.96 6.55
N GLY A 129 2.51 2.20 6.48
CA GLY A 129 1.83 2.81 5.32
C GLY A 129 1.07 1.85 4.41
N THR A 130 -0.17 1.52 4.77
CA THR A 130 -1.02 0.65 3.95
C THR A 130 -1.33 1.31 2.61
N THR A 131 -1.19 0.55 1.53
CA THR A 131 -1.64 0.96 0.19
C THR A 131 -3.07 0.47 -0.01
N VAL A 132 -3.99 1.40 -0.25
CA VAL A 132 -5.38 1.06 -0.62
C VAL A 132 -5.57 1.36 -2.10
N VAL A 133 -5.99 0.34 -2.84
CA VAL A 133 -6.34 0.40 -4.26
C VAL A 133 -7.85 0.25 -4.37
N ILE A 134 -8.49 1.25 -4.97
CA ILE A 134 -9.93 1.22 -5.24
C ILE A 134 -10.11 0.89 -6.72
N GLY A 135 -10.64 -0.28 -7.01
CA GLY A 135 -10.95 -0.78 -8.35
C GLY A 135 -12.45 -1.00 -8.53
N ILE A 136 -13.27 -0.12 -7.96
CA ILE A 136 -14.74 -0.20 -8.00
C ILE A 136 -15.29 0.77 -9.02
N SER A 137 -16.30 0.34 -9.78
CA SER A 137 -17.00 1.18 -10.73
C SER A 137 -17.89 2.20 -10.03
N VAL A 138 -17.96 3.38 -10.62
CA VAL A 138 -18.77 4.53 -10.17
C VAL A 138 -20.25 4.15 -9.98
N GLY A 139 -20.76 3.19 -10.76
CA GLY A 139 -22.17 2.76 -10.69
C GLY A 139 -22.54 1.85 -9.51
N GLN A 140 -21.56 1.37 -8.73
CA GLN A 140 -21.81 0.43 -7.62
C GLN A 140 -22.13 1.15 -6.30
N SER A 141 -23.21 1.93 -6.25
CA SER A 141 -23.60 2.72 -5.07
C SER A 141 -23.55 1.92 -3.76
N ARG A 142 -24.01 0.68 -3.80
CA ARG A 142 -24.01 -0.24 -2.66
C ARG A 142 -22.61 -0.62 -2.17
N SER A 143 -21.70 -0.92 -3.09
CA SER A 143 -20.32 -1.23 -2.72
C SER A 143 -19.63 -0.02 -2.09
N TRP A 144 -19.95 1.20 -2.57
CA TRP A 144 -19.48 2.44 -1.94
C TRP A 144 -20.03 2.61 -0.52
N GLU A 145 -21.30 2.30 -0.26
CA GLU A 145 -21.86 2.36 1.10
C GLU A 145 -21.17 1.38 2.06
N ILE A 146 -20.93 0.14 1.62
CA ILE A 146 -20.18 -0.86 2.40
C ILE A 146 -18.75 -0.35 2.69
N ILE A 147 -18.08 0.24 1.71
CA ILE A 147 -16.77 0.83 1.95
C ILE A 147 -16.85 1.94 2.98
N ARG A 148 -17.77 2.88 2.81
CA ARG A 148 -17.93 4.02 3.71
C ARG A 148 -18.14 3.59 5.15
N GLN A 149 -19.06 2.65 5.37
CA GLN A 149 -19.54 2.30 6.69
C GLN A 149 -18.69 1.23 7.37
N ILE A 150 -18.14 0.29 6.60
CA ILE A 150 -17.50 -0.92 7.15
C ILE A 150 -15.99 -0.88 6.94
N ILE A 151 -15.52 -0.73 5.70
CA ILE A 151 -14.11 -0.92 5.38
C ILE A 151 -13.29 0.31 5.74
N TRP A 152 -13.75 1.51 5.36
CA TRP A 152 -13.00 2.75 5.50
C TRP A 152 -12.59 3.04 6.95
N PRO A 153 -13.46 2.91 7.97
CA PRO A 153 -13.08 3.12 9.37
C PRO A 153 -12.06 2.13 9.93
N LEU A 154 -11.83 1.00 9.26
CA LEU A 154 -10.85 -0.01 9.69
C LEU A 154 -9.43 0.30 9.18
N VAL A 155 -9.32 1.08 8.09
CA VAL A 155 -8.06 1.27 7.37
C VAL A 155 -7.60 2.74 7.31
N ASN A 156 -8.51 3.72 7.42
CA ASN A 156 -8.27 5.15 7.20
C ASN A 156 -7.06 5.72 7.98
N ASP A 157 -6.89 5.31 9.22
CA ASP A 157 -5.82 5.81 10.10
C ASP A 157 -4.43 5.45 9.55
N ASN A 158 -4.30 4.35 8.80
CA ASN A 158 -3.01 3.81 8.36
C ASN A 158 -2.79 3.89 6.84
N ILE A 159 -3.71 4.50 6.09
CA ILE A 159 -3.55 4.68 4.65
C ILE A 159 -2.33 5.58 4.41
N GLY A 160 -1.26 4.99 3.89
CA GLY A 160 -0.07 5.72 3.44
C GLY A 160 -0.17 6.11 1.97
N ARG A 161 -0.84 5.28 1.17
CA ARG A 161 -1.01 5.47 -0.27
C ARG A 161 -2.42 5.15 -0.72
N LEU A 162 -2.96 6.00 -1.59
CA LEU A 162 -4.21 5.76 -2.32
C LEU A 162 -3.93 5.60 -3.81
N PHE A 163 -4.52 4.56 -4.42
CA PHE A 163 -4.60 4.42 -5.86
C PHE A 163 -6.08 4.43 -6.27
N LEU A 164 -6.48 5.46 -7.01
CA LEU A 164 -7.87 5.68 -7.43
C LEU A 164 -7.96 6.70 -8.57
N ASP A 165 -9.00 6.63 -9.39
CA ASP A 165 -9.29 7.63 -10.43
C ASP A 165 -10.10 8.84 -9.89
N LEU A 166 -10.30 9.86 -10.72
CA LEU A 166 -11.04 11.07 -10.34
C LEU A 166 -12.50 10.78 -9.91
N ALA A 167 -13.19 9.88 -10.59
CA ALA A 167 -14.60 9.58 -10.32
C ALA A 167 -14.78 8.78 -9.01
N GLN A 168 -13.80 7.93 -8.69
CA GLN A 168 -13.68 7.25 -7.41
C GLN A 168 -13.39 8.25 -6.28
N LEU A 169 -12.56 9.28 -6.53
CA LEU A 169 -12.33 10.34 -5.55
C LEU A 169 -13.59 11.14 -5.27
N ASP A 170 -14.37 11.46 -6.31
CA ASP A 170 -15.66 12.14 -6.15
C ASP A 170 -16.60 11.36 -5.23
N HIS A 171 -16.60 10.03 -5.34
CA HIS A 171 -17.40 9.16 -4.47
C HIS A 171 -16.90 9.17 -3.02
N LEU A 172 -15.59 9.06 -2.80
CA LEU A 172 -15.02 9.19 -1.45
C LEU A 172 -15.35 10.55 -0.81
N ARG A 173 -15.36 11.63 -1.59
CA ARG A 173 -15.68 12.97 -1.07
C ARG A 173 -17.15 13.14 -0.68
N ARG A 174 -18.06 12.33 -1.22
CA ARG A 174 -19.45 12.25 -0.72
C ARG A 174 -19.52 11.63 0.68
N PHE A 175 -18.51 10.86 1.10
CA PHE A 175 -18.45 10.32 2.46
C PHE A 175 -18.10 11.41 3.45
N SER A 176 -17.08 12.18 3.11
CA SER A 176 -16.56 13.31 3.85
C SER A 176 -15.82 14.23 2.86
N PRO A 177 -16.20 15.52 2.73
CA PRO A 177 -15.52 16.44 1.81
C PRO A 177 -14.01 16.52 2.05
N THR A 178 -13.58 16.36 3.31
CA THR A 178 -12.20 16.43 3.76
C THR A 178 -11.49 15.07 3.81
N VAL A 179 -12.05 14.01 3.22
CA VAL A 179 -11.59 12.60 3.35
C VAL A 179 -10.08 12.42 3.17
N LEU A 180 -9.45 13.15 2.25
CA LEU A 180 -8.00 13.09 2.01
C LEU A 180 -7.19 13.66 3.19
N ARG A 181 -7.64 14.76 3.79
CA ARG A 181 -6.99 15.36 4.98
C ARG A 181 -7.30 14.60 6.26
N SER A 182 -8.43 13.90 6.30
CA SER A 182 -8.81 13.04 7.42
C SER A 182 -8.00 11.74 7.50
N CYS A 183 -7.17 11.43 6.50
CA CYS A 183 -6.22 10.31 6.54
C CYS A 183 -4.86 10.79 7.05
N PRO A 184 -4.52 10.62 8.34
CA PRO A 184 -3.35 11.25 8.95
C PRO A 184 -2.02 10.78 8.35
N ASN A 185 -1.97 9.51 7.95
CA ASN A 185 -0.77 8.90 7.37
C ASN A 185 -0.67 9.07 5.85
N LEU A 186 -1.70 9.63 5.17
CA LEU A 186 -1.75 9.70 3.70
C LEU A 186 -0.64 10.57 3.14
N ARG A 187 0.32 9.91 2.48
CA ARG A 187 1.52 10.53 1.90
C ARG A 187 1.47 10.55 0.38
N SER A 188 0.88 9.53 -0.23
CA SER A 188 0.95 9.30 -1.67
C SER A 188 -0.45 9.13 -2.27
N ILE A 189 -0.72 9.81 -3.38
CA ILE A 189 -1.89 9.54 -4.23
C ILE A 189 -1.36 9.18 -5.62
N ALA A 190 -1.85 8.10 -6.19
CA ALA A 190 -1.59 7.71 -7.56
C ALA A 190 -2.92 7.63 -8.32
N SER A 191 -3.00 8.30 -9.46
CA SER A 191 -4.26 8.44 -10.18
C SER A 191 -4.03 8.70 -11.67
N CYS A 192 -4.93 8.20 -12.51
CA CYS A 192 -5.01 8.57 -13.91
C CYS A 192 -5.97 9.76 -14.05
N GLY A 193 -5.55 10.83 -14.73
CA GLY A 193 -6.41 11.98 -15.02
C GLY A 193 -6.61 13.01 -13.88
N LEU A 194 -5.98 12.83 -12.72
CA LEU A 194 -6.12 13.75 -11.57
C LEU A 194 -4.93 14.70 -11.46
N PHE A 195 -5.14 15.99 -11.76
CA PHE A 195 -4.20 17.06 -11.43
C PHE A 195 -4.87 18.09 -10.51
N PRO A 196 -4.17 18.69 -9.53
CA PRO A 196 -4.77 19.62 -8.59
C PRO A 196 -5.28 20.90 -9.24
N ALA A 197 -6.44 21.36 -8.81
CA ALA A 197 -7.05 22.61 -9.27
C ALA A 197 -6.97 23.69 -8.19
N PHE A 198 -6.82 24.94 -8.62
CA PHE A 198 -6.72 26.10 -7.73
C PHE A 198 -7.88 27.08 -7.99
N PRO A 199 -8.40 27.79 -6.96
CA PRO A 199 -7.91 27.84 -5.58
C PRO A 199 -8.17 26.55 -4.79
N ALA A 200 -7.26 26.22 -3.87
CA ALA A 200 -7.29 25.01 -3.08
C ALA A 200 -8.40 25.06 -2.02
N ASP A 201 -9.34 24.12 -2.10
CA ASP A 201 -10.48 24.01 -1.19
C ASP A 201 -10.93 22.56 -1.09
N ASP A 202 -11.52 22.15 0.04
CA ASP A 202 -12.05 20.81 0.26
C ASP A 202 -13.46 20.81 0.89
N ASN A 203 -14.14 21.95 0.84
CA ASN A 203 -15.55 22.09 1.17
C ASN A 203 -16.44 21.19 0.29
N ALA A 204 -17.71 21.02 0.69
CA ALA A 204 -18.65 20.15 -0.03
C ALA A 204 -18.83 20.54 -1.50
N ASP A 205 -18.75 21.83 -1.82
CA ASP A 205 -18.92 22.36 -3.18
C ASP A 205 -17.63 22.36 -4.00
N ALA A 206 -16.47 22.12 -3.38
CA ALA A 206 -15.20 22.08 -4.08
C ALA A 206 -15.13 20.84 -4.99
N SER A 207 -14.39 20.92 -6.08
CA SER A 207 -14.07 19.75 -6.92
C SER A 207 -13.03 18.84 -6.27
N SER A 208 -12.95 17.57 -6.70
CA SER A 208 -11.93 16.64 -6.19
C SER A 208 -10.51 17.11 -6.48
N ALA A 209 -10.29 17.76 -7.63
CA ALA A 209 -9.01 18.38 -7.96
C ALA A 209 -8.64 19.51 -6.98
N GLN A 210 -9.60 20.32 -6.52
CA GLN A 210 -9.36 21.34 -5.50
C GLN A 210 -9.06 20.72 -4.14
N ALA A 211 -9.74 19.63 -3.78
CA ALA A 211 -9.50 18.92 -2.52
C ALA A 211 -8.11 18.30 -2.48
N VAL A 212 -7.62 17.78 -3.62
CA VAL A 212 -6.22 17.33 -3.76
C VAL A 212 -5.26 18.50 -3.59
N ALA A 213 -5.54 19.67 -4.17
CA ALA A 213 -4.70 20.86 -3.97
C ALA A 213 -4.66 21.27 -2.49
N LYS A 214 -5.80 21.23 -1.79
CA LYS A 214 -5.89 21.53 -0.37
C LYS A 214 -5.10 20.53 0.47
N TRP A 215 -5.26 19.24 0.18
CA TRP A 215 -4.47 18.19 0.82
C TRP A 215 -2.97 18.39 0.56
N LEU A 216 -2.57 18.67 -0.68
CA LEU A 216 -1.18 18.85 -1.08
C LEU A 216 -0.48 20.01 -0.35
N LEU A 217 -1.17 21.15 -0.24
CA LEU A 217 -0.66 22.35 0.43
C LEU A 217 -0.66 22.24 1.95
N THR A 218 -1.52 21.41 2.53
CA THR A 218 -1.55 21.17 3.98
C THR A 218 -0.26 20.46 4.39
N ARG A 219 0.47 20.95 5.40
CA ARG A 219 1.68 20.28 5.86
C ARG A 219 1.40 18.96 6.57
N ARG A 220 2.37 18.04 6.49
CA ARG A 220 2.42 16.84 7.33
C ARG A 220 3.22 17.13 8.60
N GLY A 221 2.84 16.49 9.70
CA GLY A 221 3.57 16.60 10.97
C GLY A 221 4.98 15.99 10.93
N ASP A 222 5.22 15.03 10.03
CA ASP A 222 6.51 14.34 9.89
C ASP A 222 7.52 15.06 8.97
N GLY A 223 7.14 16.20 8.37
CA GLY A 223 7.97 16.96 7.45
C GLY A 223 8.27 16.28 6.09
N ARG A 224 7.81 15.04 5.86
CA ARG A 224 8.06 14.30 4.62
C ARG A 224 7.25 14.88 3.45
N PRO A 225 7.76 14.82 2.21
CA PRO A 225 7.01 15.26 1.03
C PRO A 225 5.75 14.43 0.82
N LYS A 226 4.66 15.11 0.45
CA LYS A 226 3.50 14.48 -0.20
C LYS A 226 3.83 14.17 -1.66
N ILE A 227 3.29 13.07 -2.16
CA ILE A 227 3.62 12.55 -3.49
C ILE A 227 2.34 12.37 -4.29
N ILE A 228 2.31 12.93 -5.49
CA ILE A 228 1.24 12.68 -6.47
C ILE A 228 1.89 11.99 -7.67
N ALA A 229 1.38 10.83 -8.06
CA ALA A 229 1.71 10.22 -9.34
C ALA A 229 0.51 10.38 -10.27
N CYS A 230 0.69 11.12 -11.36
CA CYS A 230 -0.36 11.32 -12.35
C CYS A 230 0.21 11.34 -13.76
N ASP A 231 -0.68 11.15 -14.72
CA ASP A 231 -0.38 11.13 -16.14
C ASP A 231 -1.00 12.32 -16.89
N TYR A 232 -1.64 13.22 -16.14
CA TYR A 232 -2.27 14.44 -16.61
C TYR A 232 -1.44 15.67 -16.21
N TRP A 233 -1.40 16.66 -17.10
CA TRP A 233 -0.51 17.83 -17.01
C TRP A 233 -1.26 19.18 -17.00
N GLY A 234 -2.59 19.16 -17.11
CA GLY A 234 -3.40 20.39 -17.11
C GLY A 234 -3.39 21.07 -15.74
N GLY A 235 -3.43 22.40 -15.68
CA GLY A 235 -3.40 23.16 -14.42
C GLY A 235 -2.02 23.70 -14.00
N MET A 236 -1.00 23.58 -14.86
CA MET A 236 0.39 23.95 -14.53
C MET A 236 0.57 25.45 -14.28
N GLU A 237 -0.07 26.30 -15.08
CA GLU A 237 0.05 27.76 -14.92
C GLU A 237 -0.65 28.23 -13.64
N GLU A 238 -1.79 27.64 -13.30
CA GLU A 238 -2.48 27.87 -12.04
C GLU A 238 -1.63 27.41 -10.85
N LEU A 239 -0.94 26.27 -10.96
CA LEU A 239 -0.01 25.78 -9.94
C LEU A 239 1.17 26.73 -9.76
N LYS A 240 1.78 27.21 -10.85
CA LYS A 240 2.86 28.22 -10.81
C LYS A 240 2.37 29.50 -10.14
N GLY A 241 1.20 30.01 -10.54
CA GLY A 241 0.58 31.19 -9.95
C GLY A 241 0.29 31.01 -8.46
N SER A 242 -0.22 29.83 -8.06
CA SER A 242 -0.43 29.50 -6.65
C SER A 242 0.87 29.43 -5.86
N PHE A 243 1.95 28.89 -6.46
CA PHE A 243 3.26 28.81 -5.82
C PHE A 243 3.88 30.19 -5.60
N VAL A 244 3.88 31.07 -6.62
CA VAL A 244 4.48 32.41 -6.53
C VAL A 244 3.78 33.26 -5.47
N ASN A 245 2.46 33.11 -5.33
CA ASN A 245 1.65 33.85 -4.36
C ASN A 245 1.51 33.16 -2.99
N ALA A 246 2.16 32.01 -2.77
CA ALA A 246 2.05 31.29 -1.51
C ALA A 246 2.75 32.06 -0.38
N LEU A 247 2.08 32.15 0.77
CA LEU A 247 2.63 32.71 2.02
C LEU A 247 3.05 31.63 3.03
N GLU A 248 2.62 30.39 2.80
CA GLU A 248 2.94 29.26 3.65
C GLU A 248 3.81 28.24 2.88
N PRO A 249 4.90 27.76 3.50
CA PRO A 249 5.66 26.65 2.96
C PRO A 249 4.83 25.38 2.76
N ALA A 250 5.08 24.64 1.68
CA ALA A 250 4.52 23.33 1.41
C ALA A 250 5.55 22.40 0.78
N ASN A 251 5.46 21.11 1.08
CA ASN A 251 6.45 20.12 0.67
C ASN A 251 5.79 19.01 -0.15
N PHE A 252 6.03 18.99 -1.47
CA PHE A 252 5.50 17.96 -2.34
C PHE A 252 6.37 17.64 -3.55
N ILE A 253 6.09 16.47 -4.14
CA ILE A 253 6.71 15.93 -5.35
C ILE A 253 5.58 15.40 -6.25
N PHE A 254 5.60 15.76 -7.52
CA PHE A 254 4.80 15.09 -8.54
C PHE A 254 5.70 14.19 -9.37
N HIS A 255 5.17 13.01 -9.66
CA HIS A 255 5.69 12.09 -10.64
C HIS A 255 4.74 12.10 -11.84
N LEU A 256 5.17 12.78 -12.89
CA LEU A 256 4.38 13.04 -14.07
C LEU A 256 4.82 12.08 -15.18
N ARG A 257 3.91 11.21 -15.62
CA ARG A 257 4.20 10.33 -16.76
C ARG A 257 4.24 11.15 -18.05
N SER A 258 5.29 10.94 -18.83
CA SER A 258 5.48 11.50 -20.16
C SER A 258 4.56 10.75 -21.13
N PHE A 259 3.55 11.44 -21.63
CA PHE A 259 2.89 11.06 -22.86
C PHE A 259 3.38 12.04 -23.92
N GLY A 260 3.85 11.54 -25.07
CA GLY A 260 4.50 12.36 -26.09
C GLY A 260 3.73 13.65 -26.41
N SER A 261 4.48 14.72 -26.73
CA SER A 261 4.04 16.00 -27.33
C SER A 261 3.50 17.14 -26.47
N PHE A 262 3.55 17.12 -25.13
CA PHE A 262 3.01 18.27 -24.36
C PHE A 262 3.83 19.57 -24.39
N GLY A 263 5.03 19.59 -24.99
CA GLY A 263 5.80 20.83 -25.20
C GLY A 263 6.18 21.59 -23.91
N ILE A 264 6.03 20.98 -22.74
CA ILE A 264 6.35 21.61 -21.46
C ILE A 264 7.87 21.55 -21.25
N ALA A 265 8.49 22.73 -21.23
CA ALA A 265 9.90 22.88 -20.95
C ALA A 265 10.19 22.75 -19.45
N PRO A 266 11.39 22.26 -19.06
CA PRO A 266 11.88 22.37 -17.69
C PRO A 266 11.84 23.82 -17.22
N PHE A 267 11.56 24.03 -15.93
CA PHE A 267 11.56 25.36 -15.34
C PHE A 267 11.96 25.32 -13.87
N GLU A 268 12.40 26.47 -13.37
CA GLU A 268 12.67 26.71 -11.97
C GLU A 268 12.02 28.04 -11.57
N LEU A 269 11.26 28.04 -10.49
CA LEU A 269 10.68 29.22 -9.87
C LEU A 269 11.12 29.29 -8.41
N MET A 270 11.31 30.51 -7.90
CA MET A 270 11.62 30.77 -6.51
C MET A 270 10.51 31.60 -5.88
N ASN A 271 10.14 31.25 -4.65
CA ASN A 271 9.28 32.06 -3.80
C ASN A 271 10.11 32.60 -2.62
N ASN A 272 10.40 33.89 -2.67
CA ASN A 272 11.23 34.58 -1.68
C ASN A 272 10.52 34.72 -0.31
N TRP A 273 9.19 34.65 -0.27
CA TRP A 273 8.42 34.73 0.98
C TRP A 273 8.53 33.46 1.78
N THR A 274 8.44 32.30 1.11
CA THR A 274 8.51 30.99 1.78
C THR A 274 9.92 30.40 1.81
N GLY A 275 10.87 30.96 1.05
CA GLY A 275 12.22 30.41 0.90
C GLY A 275 12.22 29.06 0.17
N GLU A 276 11.26 28.88 -0.74
CA GLU A 276 11.06 27.64 -1.49
C GLU A 276 11.35 27.79 -2.97
N ARG A 277 11.61 26.65 -3.60
CA ARG A 277 11.80 26.49 -5.04
C ARG A 277 10.76 25.50 -5.57
N LEU A 278 10.23 25.79 -6.75
CA LEU A 278 9.43 24.87 -7.56
C LEU A 278 10.19 24.56 -8.84
N THR A 279 10.58 23.30 -9.03
CA THR A 279 11.37 22.86 -10.19
C THR A 279 10.64 21.77 -10.95
N LEU A 280 10.52 21.93 -12.27
CA LEU A 280 10.13 20.86 -13.18
C LEU A 280 11.37 20.41 -13.97
N ARG A 281 11.67 19.12 -13.94
CA ARG A 281 12.78 18.55 -14.73
C ARG A 281 12.46 17.17 -15.27
N HIS A 282 13.06 16.86 -16.41
CA HIS A 282 13.05 15.51 -16.97
C HIS A 282 13.87 14.59 -16.06
N PHE A 283 13.36 13.40 -15.76
CA PHE A 283 14.01 12.44 -14.87
C PHE A 283 14.52 11.22 -15.62
N ASN A 284 13.69 10.61 -16.45
CA ASN A 284 14.04 9.50 -17.34
C ASN A 284 13.13 9.50 -18.56
N GLU A 285 13.29 8.52 -19.45
CA GLU A 285 12.57 8.41 -20.73
C GLU A 285 11.05 8.58 -20.61
N ASP A 286 10.46 8.11 -19.50
CA ASP A 286 9.02 8.06 -19.31
C ASP A 286 8.48 9.06 -18.28
N TYR A 287 9.33 9.78 -17.55
CA TYR A 287 8.89 10.54 -16.38
C TYR A 287 9.57 11.88 -16.17
N TRP A 288 8.75 12.82 -15.68
CA TRP A 288 9.12 14.14 -15.22
C TRP A 288 8.83 14.31 -13.74
N LEU A 289 9.63 15.14 -13.08
CA LEU A 289 9.50 15.44 -11.67
C LEU A 289 9.24 16.93 -11.47
N LEU A 290 8.12 17.25 -10.84
CA LEU A 290 7.82 18.59 -10.32
C LEU A 290 8.02 18.57 -8.80
N VAL A 291 8.94 19.38 -8.28
CA VAL A 291 9.28 19.37 -6.85
C VAL A 291 9.15 20.76 -6.28
N ARG A 292 8.36 20.88 -5.20
CA ARG A 292 8.32 22.06 -4.33
C ARG A 292 9.12 21.80 -3.06
N CYS A 293 10.14 22.61 -2.80
CA CYS A 293 11.02 22.39 -1.66
C CYS A 293 11.67 23.62 -1.06
N PRO A 294 12.03 23.59 0.25
CA PRO A 294 12.95 24.56 0.80
C PRO A 294 14.26 24.56 0.03
N ILE A 295 14.82 25.74 -0.19
CA ILE A 295 16.11 25.91 -0.87
C ILE A 295 17.19 25.17 -0.05
N GLY A 296 17.97 24.31 -0.72
CA GLY A 296 19.07 23.54 -0.10
C GLY A 296 18.72 22.14 0.42
N GLN A 297 17.48 21.65 0.25
CA GLN A 297 17.08 20.28 0.68
C GLN A 297 16.80 19.31 -0.48
N GLU A 298 17.37 19.54 -1.65
CA GLU A 298 17.04 18.79 -2.86
C GLU A 298 17.47 17.33 -2.79
N GLU A 299 18.71 17.04 -2.37
CA GLU A 299 19.24 15.67 -2.29
C GLU A 299 18.47 14.77 -1.33
N ALA A 300 18.12 15.30 -0.14
CA ALA A 300 17.31 14.59 0.84
C ALA A 300 15.91 14.24 0.28
N LYS A 301 15.34 15.10 -0.57
CA LYS A 301 14.04 14.83 -1.20
C LYS A 301 14.12 13.80 -2.31
N TRP A 302 15.22 13.76 -3.07
CA TRP A 302 15.44 12.69 -4.05
C TRP A 302 15.54 11.32 -3.37
N ALA A 303 16.21 11.26 -2.21
CA ALA A 303 16.23 10.05 -1.38
C ALA A 303 14.83 9.69 -0.85
N ALA A 304 14.08 10.68 -0.34
CA ALA A 304 12.72 10.47 0.14
C ALA A 304 11.74 10.03 -0.96
N TRP A 305 11.96 10.47 -2.20
CA TRP A 305 11.24 9.95 -3.37
C TRP A 305 11.60 8.50 -3.66
N LYS A 306 12.89 8.14 -3.68
CA LYS A 306 13.31 6.73 -3.89
C LYS A 306 12.69 5.81 -2.83
N GLU A 307 12.68 6.24 -1.57
CA GLU A 307 12.03 5.51 -0.47
C GLU A 307 10.52 5.36 -0.71
N ALA A 308 9.84 6.42 -1.15
CA ALA A 308 8.42 6.32 -1.45
C ALA A 308 8.12 5.47 -2.69
N ASN A 309 8.98 5.51 -3.71
CA ASN A 309 8.81 4.73 -4.93
C ASN A 309 9.39 3.32 -4.82
N ASP A 310 9.91 2.92 -3.64
CA ASP A 310 10.15 1.52 -3.34
C ASP A 310 8.76 0.85 -3.31
N TYR A 311 8.46 0.09 -4.37
CA TYR A 311 7.14 -0.49 -4.64
C TYR A 311 6.69 -1.51 -3.59
N LYS A 312 7.52 -1.78 -2.58
CA LYS A 312 7.21 -2.65 -1.44
C LYS A 312 6.27 -1.93 -0.47
N SER A 313 5.01 -1.83 -0.89
CA SER A 313 3.92 -1.65 0.07
C SER A 313 3.89 -2.89 0.93
N ASN A 314 4.00 -2.73 2.25
CA ASN A 314 3.99 -3.86 3.17
C ASN A 314 2.61 -4.52 3.28
N SER A 315 1.55 -3.74 2.97
CA SER A 315 0.18 -4.24 2.81
C SER A 315 -0.56 -3.52 1.70
N ILE A 316 -1.15 -4.31 0.78
CA ILE A 316 -2.01 -3.81 -0.31
C ILE A 316 -3.44 -4.31 -0.10
N ILE A 317 -4.38 -3.39 0.03
CA ILE A 317 -5.82 -3.69 0.08
C ILE A 317 -6.43 -3.31 -1.26
N VAL A 318 -7.06 -4.26 -1.94
CA VAL A 318 -7.77 -4.03 -3.20
C VAL A 318 -9.26 -4.19 -2.98
N LEU A 319 -10.02 -3.15 -3.31
CA LEU A 319 -11.48 -3.17 -3.28
C LEU A 319 -11.96 -3.30 -4.73
N ASN A 320 -12.56 -4.42 -5.11
CA ASN A 320 -12.84 -4.74 -6.51
C ASN A 320 -14.33 -4.71 -6.87
N ASP A 321 -14.61 -4.33 -8.12
CA ASP A 321 -15.93 -4.16 -8.76
C ASP A 321 -16.79 -5.44 -8.88
N GLY A 322 -16.29 -6.59 -8.41
CA GLY A 322 -17.01 -7.86 -8.40
C GLY A 322 -18.11 -7.88 -7.34
N LYS A 323 -18.98 -6.87 -7.35
CA LYS A 323 -20.09 -6.63 -6.43
C LYS A 323 -19.70 -6.94 -4.99
N ILE A 324 -19.08 -5.99 -4.29
CA ILE A 324 -19.11 -6.02 -2.82
C ILE A 324 -20.59 -6.00 -2.45
N ASN A 325 -21.13 -7.20 -2.24
CA ASN A 325 -22.49 -7.56 -1.87
C ASN A 325 -22.42 -8.14 -0.46
N GLY A 326 -23.57 -8.25 0.20
CA GLY A 326 -23.68 -8.72 1.59
C GLY A 326 -24.14 -7.61 2.55
N LEU A 327 -24.11 -7.91 3.86
CA LEU A 327 -24.57 -7.21 5.08
C LEU A 327 -25.80 -6.27 5.00
N LEU A 328 -25.85 -5.38 4.02
CA LEU A 328 -27.00 -4.52 3.72
C LEU A 328 -28.21 -5.29 3.12
N ASP A 329 -28.04 -6.54 2.67
CA ASP A 329 -29.17 -7.39 2.21
C ASP A 329 -30.06 -7.89 3.37
N GLU A 330 -29.51 -8.01 4.59
CA GLU A 330 -30.20 -8.66 5.71
C GLU A 330 -31.23 -7.74 6.40
N ASN A 331 -31.23 -6.45 6.06
CA ASN A 331 -32.10 -5.45 6.68
C ASN A 331 -33.26 -4.98 5.79
N ASP A 332 -33.39 -5.53 4.57
CA ASP A 332 -34.46 -5.17 3.62
C ASP A 332 -35.68 -6.12 3.68
N GLU A 333 -35.73 -7.04 4.65
CA GLU A 333 -36.99 -7.71 5.01
C GLU A 333 -37.78 -6.81 5.99
N GLY A 334 -38.45 -5.80 5.42
CA GLY A 334 -39.48 -5.05 6.13
C GLY A 334 -40.70 -5.91 6.50
N PRO A 335 -41.50 -5.50 7.51
CA PRO A 335 -42.61 -6.27 8.07
C PRO A 335 -43.78 -6.50 7.12
#